data_AF-A0A9E0SPR8-F1
#
_entry.id   AF-A0A9E0SPR8-F1
#
_cell.length_a   1.000
_cell.length_b   1.000
_cell.length_c   1.000
_cell.angle_alpha   90.00
_cell.angle_beta   90.00
_cell.angle_gamma   90.00
#
_symmetry.space_group_name_H-M   'P 1'
#
loop_
_entity.id
_entity.type
_entity.pdbx_description
1 polymer ?
#
loop_
_entity_poly.entity_id
_entity_poly.type
_entity_poly.pdbx_seq_one_letter_code
_entity_poly.pdbx_strand_id
1 'polypeptide(L)'
;MSDTLHAVVYVSSATHLLEPSEIDHRLTHARRRNAEADVTGLLLDGDGNFMQYIEGPRDRLMPICDIILADPLHHDVNELLNRSPGARA
;
A
#
# COMPACT_ATOMS: atom_id res chain seq x y z
N MET A 1 18.74 -15.54 -7.33
CA MET A 1 18.87 -14.11 -7.62
C MET A 1 18.28 -13.38 -6.43
N SER A 2 18.97 -12.39 -5.87
CA SER A 2 18.38 -11.58 -4.80
C SER A 2 17.34 -10.69 -5.48
N ASP A 3 16.06 -11.07 -5.44
CA ASP A 3 15.01 -10.21 -5.97
C ASP A 3 15.07 -8.90 -5.21
N THR A 4 15.35 -7.83 -5.95
CA THR A 4 15.43 -6.50 -5.36
C THR A 4 14.00 -6.05 -5.14
N LEU A 5 13.53 -6.18 -3.90
CA LEU A 5 12.23 -5.67 -3.51
C LEU A 5 12.16 -4.17 -3.78
N HIS A 6 11.01 -3.65 -4.15
CA HIS A 6 10.72 -2.23 -4.20
C HIS A 6 9.76 -1.94 -3.05
N ALA A 7 9.95 -0.84 -2.35
CA ALA A 7 9.10 -0.45 -1.24
C ALA A 7 8.49 0.92 -1.52
N VAL A 8 7.22 1.07 -1.15
CA VAL A 8 6.46 2.31 -1.19
C VAL A 8 5.85 2.56 0.18
N VAL A 9 5.97 3.80 0.67
CA VAL A 9 5.31 4.28 1.87
C VAL A 9 4.58 5.56 1.54
N TYR A 10 3.31 5.63 1.91
CA TYR A 10 2.52 6.84 1.74
C TYR A 10 1.60 7.07 2.94
N VAL A 11 1.15 8.31 3.08
CA VAL A 11 0.06 8.70 3.98
C VAL A 11 -1.08 9.32 3.17
N SER A 12 -2.31 9.20 3.65
CA SER A 12 -3.49 9.76 2.99
C SER A 12 -4.62 9.96 4.00
N SER A 13 -5.64 10.72 3.62
CA SER A 13 -6.83 10.95 4.46
C SER A 13 -8.03 10.17 3.94
N ALA A 14 -8.74 9.50 4.83
CA ALA A 14 -9.99 8.83 4.51
C ALA A 14 -11.06 9.86 4.14
N THR A 15 -11.92 9.55 3.18
CA THR A 15 -13.05 10.43 2.80
C THR A 15 -14.10 10.58 3.90
N HIS A 16 -14.14 9.61 4.82
CA HIS A 16 -14.97 9.60 6.02
C HIS A 16 -14.34 8.65 7.04
N LEU A 17 -14.88 8.64 8.27
CA LEU A 17 -14.51 7.62 9.26
C LEU A 17 -15.04 6.27 8.75
N LEU A 18 -14.11 5.41 8.33
CA LEU A 18 -14.43 4.08 7.85
C LEU A 18 -14.73 3.15 9.03
N GLU A 19 -15.80 2.38 8.90
CA GLU A 19 -16.12 1.35 9.88
C GLU A 19 -15.12 0.18 9.77
N PRO A 20 -14.82 -0.53 10.87
CA PRO A 20 -13.88 -1.65 10.85
C PRO A 20 -14.21 -2.73 9.80
N SER A 21 -15.50 -2.94 9.52
CA SER A 21 -15.98 -3.89 8.51
C SER A 21 -15.63 -3.48 7.07
N GLU A 22 -15.61 -2.19 6.78
CA GLU A 22 -15.22 -1.65 5.46
C GLU A 22 -13.72 -1.83 5.22
N ILE A 23 -12.93 -1.61 6.26
CA ILE A 23 -11.49 -1.86 6.26
C ILE A 23 -11.22 -3.35 6.05
N ASP A 24 -11.89 -4.24 6.79
CA ASP A 24 -11.73 -5.69 6.66
C ASP A 24 -12.11 -6.23 5.28
N HIS A 25 -13.20 -5.70 4.70
CA HIS A 25 -13.61 -6.06 3.35
C HIS A 25 -12.51 -5.71 2.33
N ARG A 26 -11.94 -4.50 2.43
CA ARG A 26 -10.84 -4.05 1.56
C ARG A 26 -9.57 -4.87 1.77
N LEU A 27 -9.20 -5.14 3.02
CA LEU A 27 -8.04 -5.96 3.36
C LEU A 27 -8.17 -7.38 2.82
N THR A 28 -9.38 -7.94 2.75
CA THR A 28 -9.60 -9.27 2.15
C THR A 28 -9.20 -9.29 0.67
N HIS A 29 -9.66 -8.32 -0.12
CA HIS A 29 -9.30 -8.22 -1.54
C HIS A 29 -7.83 -7.86 -1.74
N ALA A 30 -7.31 -6.94 -0.93
CA ALA A 30 -5.91 -6.55 -0.97
C ALA A 30 -5.00 -7.73 -0.66
N ARG A 31 -5.26 -8.51 0.39
CA ARG A 31 -4.48 -9.70 0.76
C ARG A 31 -4.41 -10.72 -0.37
N ARG A 32 -5.54 -11.01 -1.03
CA ARG A 32 -5.57 -11.94 -2.17
C ARG A 32 -4.70 -11.44 -3.32
N ARG A 33 -4.91 -10.19 -3.76
CA ARG A 33 -4.15 -9.57 -4.86
C ARG A 33 -2.65 -9.51 -4.54
N ASN A 34 -2.32 -9.12 -3.31
CA ASN A 34 -0.95 -8.97 -2.85
C ASN A 34 -0.24 -10.34 -2.83
N ALA A 35 -0.92 -11.39 -2.35
CA ALA A 35 -0.38 -12.75 -2.37
C ALA A 35 -0.12 -13.27 -3.80
N GLU A 36 -1.02 -13.00 -4.76
CA GLU A 36 -0.83 -13.36 -6.17
C GLU A 36 0.36 -12.62 -6.82
N ALA A 37 0.74 -11.46 -6.28
CA ALA A 37 1.77 -10.57 -6.83
C ALA A 37 3.11 -10.63 -6.09
N ASP A 38 3.27 -11.50 -5.09
CA ASP A 38 4.41 -11.51 -4.16
C ASP A 38 4.64 -10.14 -3.47
N VAL A 39 3.54 -9.46 -3.14
CA VAL A 39 3.51 -8.19 -2.42
C VAL A 39 3.13 -8.41 -0.95
N THR A 40 3.83 -7.75 -0.06
CA THR A 40 3.57 -7.73 1.39
C THR A 40 3.42 -6.29 1.86
N GLY A 41 2.96 -6.10 3.10
CA GLY A 41 2.83 -4.75 3.63
C GLY A 41 2.07 -4.64 4.94
N LEU A 42 1.88 -3.39 5.35
CA LEU A 42 1.15 -2.97 6.54
C LEU A 42 0.28 -1.78 6.17
N LEU A 43 -0.98 -1.79 6.63
CA LEU A 43 -1.85 -0.62 6.62
C LEU A 43 -2.12 -0.24 8.08
N LEU A 44 -1.90 1.04 8.39
CA LEU A 44 -2.28 1.66 9.65
C LEU A 44 -3.43 2.62 9.37
N ASP A 45 -4.50 2.50 10.15
CA ASP A 45 -5.62 3.42 10.16
C ASP A 45 -5.76 4.08 11.54
N GLY A 46 -6.05 5.37 11.57
CA GLY A 46 -6.23 6.10 12.83
C GLY A 46 -6.67 7.55 12.59
N ASP A 47 -7.70 7.98 13.33
CA ASP A 47 -8.24 9.36 13.30
C ASP A 47 -8.53 9.89 11.88
N GLY A 48 -9.06 9.03 11.01
CA GLY A 48 -9.39 9.39 9.62
C GLY A 48 -8.18 9.51 8.69
N ASN A 49 -7.00 9.04 9.12
CA ASN A 49 -5.80 8.98 8.29
C ASN A 49 -5.34 7.54 8.07
N PHE A 50 -4.69 7.32 6.93
CA PHE A 50 -4.02 6.08 6.60
C PHE A 50 -2.52 6.31 6.44
N MET A 51 -1.74 5.36 6.93
CA MET A 51 -0.35 5.18 6.55
C MET A 51 -0.18 3.76 6.03
N GLN A 52 0.34 3.62 4.82
CA GLN A 52 0.56 2.30 4.23
C GLN A 52 2.01 2.10 3.84
N TYR A 53 2.54 0.94 4.20
CA TYR A 53 3.80 0.37 3.72
C TYR A 53 3.48 -0.83 2.84
N ILE A 54 4.01 -0.86 1.62
CA ILE A 54 3.92 -2.03 0.73
C ILE A 54 5.25 -2.29 0.05
N GLU A 55 5.59 -3.56 -0.11
CA GLU A 55 6.83 -3.98 -0.76
C GLU A 55 6.62 -5.23 -1.63
N GLY A 56 7.44 -5.40 -2.66
CA GLY A 56 7.38 -6.54 -3.57
C GLY A 56 8.23 -6.33 -4.82
N PRO A 57 8.23 -7.27 -5.78
CA PRO A 57 8.86 -7.07 -7.09
C PRO A 57 8.30 -5.80 -7.76
N ARG A 58 9.16 -4.91 -8.23
CA ARG A 58 8.74 -3.56 -8.72
C ARG A 58 7.65 -3.64 -9.79
N ASP A 59 7.83 -4.52 -10.76
CA ASP A 59 6.91 -4.76 -11.88
C ASP A 59 5.53 -5.25 -11.41
N ARG A 60 5.47 -5.95 -10.28
CA ARG A 60 4.22 -6.43 -9.67
C ARG A 60 3.62 -5.48 -8.65
N LEU A 61 4.46 -4.69 -7.98
CA LEU A 61 4.04 -3.70 -6.98
C LEU A 61 3.39 -2.47 -7.62
N MET A 62 3.95 -1.94 -8.72
CA MET A 62 3.44 -0.69 -9.31
C MET A 62 1.97 -0.76 -9.75
N PRO A 63 1.48 -1.84 -10.40
CA PRO A 63 0.05 -1.98 -10.69
C PRO A 63 -0.84 -1.99 -9.44
N ILE A 64 -0.34 -2.52 -8.31
CA ILE A 64 -1.07 -2.49 -7.04
C ILE A 64 -1.10 -1.08 -6.47
N CYS A 65 0.02 -0.33 -6.55
CA CYS A 65 0.05 1.07 -6.18
C CYS A 65 -0.96 1.89 -7.00
N ASP A 66 -1.04 1.69 -8.31
CA ASP A 66 -1.99 2.42 -9.17
C ASP A 66 -3.45 2.19 -8.74
N ILE A 67 -3.80 0.94 -8.38
CA ILE A 67 -5.13 0.60 -7.86
C ILE A 67 -5.40 1.30 -6.53
N ILE A 68 -4.41 1.31 -5.63
CA ILE A 68 -4.53 1.95 -4.32
C ILE A 68 -4.70 3.46 -4.50
N LEU A 69 -3.83 4.12 -5.27
CA LEU A 69 -3.86 5.57 -5.49
C LEU A 69 -5.14 6.07 -6.17
N ALA A 70 -5.85 5.20 -6.89
CA ALA A 70 -7.12 5.50 -7.53
C ALA A 70 -8.34 5.16 -6.65
N ASP A 71 -8.16 4.60 -5.45
CA ASP A 71 -9.26 4.24 -4.56
C ASP A 71 -9.98 5.52 -4.07
N PRO A 72 -11.28 5.71 -4.38
CA PRO A 72 -12.01 6.92 -4.02
C PRO A 72 -12.24 7.06 -2.52
N LEU A 73 -11.94 6.05 -1.71
CA LEU A 73 -12.16 6.08 -0.26
C LEU A 73 -11.10 6.88 0.50
N HIS A 74 -10.01 7.28 -0.15
CA HIS A 74 -9.00 8.16 0.42
C HIS A 74 -8.53 9.21 -0.59
N HIS A 75 -7.95 10.29 -0.07
CA HIS A 75 -7.47 11.44 -0.83
C HIS A 75 -6.22 12.01 -0.15
N ASP A 76 -5.68 13.10 -0.68
CA ASP A 76 -4.48 13.77 -0.17
C ASP A 76 -3.30 12.81 0.05
N VAL A 77 -3.09 11.93 -0.94
CA VAL A 77 -1.99 10.98 -0.91
C VAL A 77 -0.66 11.71 -0.97
N ASN A 78 0.15 11.53 0.06
CA ASN A 78 1.53 12.00 0.13
C ASN A 78 2.48 10.82 0.23
N GLU A 79 3.26 10.60 -0.83
CA GLU A 79 4.28 9.55 -0.88
C GLU A 79 5.50 9.97 -0.05
N LEU A 80 5.85 9.15 0.94
CA LEU A 80 6.98 9.39 1.85
C LEU A 80 8.25 8.67 1.38
N LEU A 81 8.09 7.53 0.72
CA LEU A 81 9.19 6.71 0.21
C LEU A 81 8.72 5.93 -1.01
N ASN A 82 9.57 5.88 -2.04
CA ASN A 82 9.39 5.04 -3.22
C ASN A 82 10.76 4.68 -3.76
N ARG A 83 11.25 3.51 -3.36
CA ARG A 83 12.61 3.08 -3.74
C ARG A 83 12.79 1.58 -3.73
N SER A 84 13.68 1.13 -4.60
CA SER A 84 14.35 -0.16 -4.43
C SER A 84 15.48 0.03 -3.41
N PRO A 85 15.78 -0.93 -2.52
CA PRO A 85 16.99 -0.90 -1.72
C PRO A 85 18.19 -0.78 -2.66
N GLY A 86 18.82 0.39 -2.68
CA GLY A 86 20.20 0.48 -3.13
C GLY A 86 21.05 -0.34 -2.17
N ALA A 87 22.05 -1.05 -2.68
CA ALA A 87 23.06 -1.69 -1.86
C ALA A 87 23.47 -0.73 -0.73
N ARG A 88 23.42 -1.22 0.52
CA ARG A 88 23.82 -0.44 1.69
C ARG A 88 25.21 0.15 1.44
N ALA A 89 25.35 1.46 1.60
CA ALA A 89 26.66 2.09 1.73
C ALA A 89 27.35 1.58 3.01
#